data_AF-A0A4Q4D401-F1
#
_entry.id   AF-A0A4Q4D401-F1
#
_cell.length_a   1.000
_cell.length_b   1.000
_cell.length_c   1.000
_cell.angle_alpha   90.00
_cell.angle_beta   90.00
_cell.angle_gamma   90.00
#
_symmetry.space_group_name_H-M   'P 1'
#
loop_
_entity.id
_entity.type
_entity.pdbx_description
1 polymer ?
#
loop_
_entity_poly.entity_id
_entity_poly.type
_entity_poly.pdbx_seq_one_letter_code
_entity_poly.pdbx_strand_id
1 'polypeptide(L)'
;AFLRSGVEMQARFGRYPGAVERSVAIADEIGFDLQKARPRLPVQAPEGHTPMSWLRELVRLGADERYAHNREEAEERLQRELKVIEEKDFPGYFLIVHGIVAFAREQGILCQGRGSSANSAVCYALKITAIDSIYYDLPFERFLAATREEEPDIDVDFDSDRREEVIQWVYDTYGRRNAAQVANVIQYRPRSAVRDAAKALGYSPGQQDAWSKGIERWGAIHPDDVESSGIPKAVVALAASFLGAPRHLGIHSGGMVLTERPVGEVCPIERARMDDRTVLQWDKDASAWMGLVKFDLLGLGMLGALQHTFDLVKQHLGEEWSLDTMPKEEAGVYDMLCKADSIGVFQVESRAQIGTLPRLQPRCFYDLAIEIALIRPGPIQGGAVHPYIRRATGVDPVTYPHPVLEPVLRRTKGVPLFQEQLMQMAIAIGDCTPDEADLLRRAMGSKRGLERIETLREKLFAGMAKHGIVGEEADAIYVRIQSFANFGFAESHALSFALLVYASSWLKLHFPAAFCAALLRNQPMGFYSPQSLVADARRHGVVTRRPCIQASQAQADLEALDGAVRTTGLDSCVETQPQVPRFDRRARHSLEDHRRDGALAIRMGLTDVKGIGADVAARRRSCR
;
A
#
# COMPACT_ATOMS: atom_id res chain seq x y z
N ALA A 1 -34.01 17.63 19.65
CA ALA A 1 -33.56 18.47 20.77
C ALA A 1 -32.38 19.32 20.28
N PHE A 2 -32.29 20.60 20.64
CA PHE A 2 -31.17 21.48 20.26
C PHE A 2 -30.49 22.06 21.51
N LEU A 3 -29.25 22.53 21.37
CA LEU A 3 -28.49 23.15 22.45
C LEU A 3 -29.08 24.53 22.75
N ARG A 4 -29.60 24.70 23.97
CA ARG A 4 -30.20 25.96 24.43
C ARG A 4 -29.13 26.89 24.99
N SER A 5 -29.37 28.18 24.84
CA SER A 5 -28.59 29.24 25.49
C SER A 5 -28.74 29.20 27.02
N GLY A 6 -27.81 29.85 27.72
CA GLY A 6 -27.88 30.00 29.18
C GLY A 6 -29.17 30.70 29.64
N VAL A 7 -29.63 31.71 28.90
CA VAL A 7 -30.89 32.44 29.20
C VAL A 7 -32.11 31.53 29.10
N GLU A 8 -32.20 30.72 28.03
CA GLU A 8 -33.28 29.74 27.87
C GLU A 8 -33.25 28.68 28.96
N MET A 9 -32.07 28.23 29.39
CA MET A 9 -31.92 27.29 30.48
C MET A 9 -32.32 27.91 31.83
N GLN A 10 -31.91 29.14 32.13
CA GLN A 10 -32.33 29.87 33.33
C GLN A 10 -33.85 30.06 33.39
N ALA A 11 -34.47 30.48 32.29
CA ALA A 11 -35.93 30.60 32.22
C ALA A 11 -36.63 29.26 32.47
N ARG A 12 -36.11 28.18 31.87
CA ARG A 12 -36.67 26.82 32.01
C ARG A 12 -36.51 26.25 33.42
N PHE A 13 -35.39 26.53 34.08
CA PHE A 13 -35.07 26.06 35.42
C PHE A 13 -35.38 27.10 36.51
N GLY A 14 -36.14 28.17 36.22
CA GLY A 14 -36.42 29.25 37.17
C GLY A 14 -37.13 28.82 38.47
N ARG A 15 -37.78 27.64 38.48
CA ARG A 15 -38.34 27.02 39.69
C ARG A 15 -37.31 26.36 40.60
N TYR A 16 -36.05 26.23 40.15
CA TYR A 16 -34.96 25.55 40.83
C TYR A 16 -33.72 26.47 40.89
N PRO A 17 -33.70 27.48 41.78
CA PRO A 17 -32.56 28.37 41.92
C PRO A 17 -31.25 27.61 42.18
N GLY A 18 -30.17 27.98 41.49
CA GLY A 18 -28.86 27.32 41.62
C GLY A 18 -28.64 26.10 40.71
N ALA A 19 -29.67 25.60 40.01
CA ALA A 19 -29.53 24.40 39.18
C ALA A 19 -28.63 24.62 37.95
N VAL A 20 -28.71 25.78 37.31
CA VAL A 20 -27.88 26.12 36.15
C VAL A 20 -26.45 26.41 36.61
N GLU A 21 -26.28 27.14 37.70
CA GLU A 21 -24.99 27.48 38.32
C GLU A 21 -24.24 26.22 38.76
N ARG A 22 -24.94 25.24 39.34
CA ARG A 22 -24.34 23.96 39.75
C ARG A 22 -23.76 23.17 38.58
N SER A 23 -24.29 23.31 37.37
CA SER A 23 -23.71 22.65 36.19
C SER A 23 -22.30 23.16 35.87
N VAL A 24 -21.99 24.43 36.16
CA VAL A 24 -20.67 25.02 35.97
C VAL A 24 -19.68 24.44 36.98
N ALA A 25 -20.07 24.39 38.25
CA ALA A 25 -19.24 23.78 39.30
C ALA A 25 -18.93 22.30 38.99
N ILE A 26 -19.92 21.54 38.51
CA ILE A 26 -19.70 20.15 38.07
C ILE A 26 -18.73 20.10 36.88
N ALA A 27 -18.89 20.99 35.89
CA ALA A 27 -18.00 21.04 34.73
C ALA A 27 -16.54 21.33 35.13
N ASP A 28 -16.33 22.22 36.08
CA ASP A 28 -15.00 22.53 36.63
C ASP A 28 -14.39 21.34 37.38
N GLU A 29 -15.20 20.58 38.13
CA GLU A 29 -14.76 19.40 38.89
C GLU A 29 -14.39 18.19 38.00
N ILE A 30 -15.07 18.01 36.85
CA ILE A 30 -14.89 16.84 35.97
C ILE A 30 -13.92 17.09 34.81
N GLY A 31 -13.26 18.25 34.77
CA GLY A 31 -12.26 18.56 33.74
C GLY A 31 -11.05 17.63 33.85
N PHE A 32 -10.73 16.92 32.76
CA PHE A 32 -9.52 16.09 32.71
C PHE A 32 -8.84 16.20 31.34
N ASP A 33 -7.51 16.09 31.36
CA ASP A 33 -6.69 16.10 30.16
C ASP A 33 -6.54 14.67 29.62
N LEU A 34 -7.15 14.42 28.46
CA LEU A 34 -7.13 13.14 27.77
C LEU A 34 -5.70 12.68 27.43
N GLN A 35 -4.76 13.59 27.13
CA GLN A 35 -3.42 13.23 26.69
C GLN A 35 -2.59 12.54 27.78
N LYS A 36 -2.96 12.72 29.06
CA LYS A 36 -2.35 12.00 30.19
C LYS A 36 -2.60 10.49 30.14
N ALA A 37 -3.56 10.02 29.34
CA ALA A 37 -3.87 8.60 29.17
C ALA A 37 -3.02 7.90 28.09
N ARG A 38 -2.00 8.55 27.51
CA ARG A 38 -1.14 7.96 26.48
C ARG A 38 -0.50 6.64 26.97
N PRO A 39 -0.78 5.49 26.33
CA PRO A 39 -0.19 4.21 26.70
C PRO A 39 1.21 4.04 26.13
N ARG A 40 1.99 3.13 26.73
CA ARG A 40 3.25 2.61 26.16
C ARG A 40 3.00 1.34 25.36
N LEU A 41 3.96 0.98 24.51
CA LEU A 41 3.96 -0.28 23.75
C LEU A 41 4.27 -1.48 24.66
N PRO A 42 3.68 -2.66 24.42
CA PRO A 42 3.98 -3.90 25.15
C PRO A 42 5.26 -4.54 24.62
N VAL A 43 6.41 -3.92 24.90
CA VAL A 43 7.70 -4.36 24.36
C VAL A 43 8.24 -5.53 25.17
N GLN A 44 8.56 -6.63 24.50
CA GLN A 44 9.21 -7.80 25.08
C GLN A 44 10.65 -7.91 24.57
N ALA A 45 11.60 -8.14 25.47
CA ALA A 45 12.99 -8.47 25.14
C ALA A 45 13.40 -9.72 25.93
N PRO A 46 14.28 -10.59 25.38
CA PRO A 46 14.81 -11.73 26.11
C PRO A 46 15.51 -11.33 27.41
N GLU A 47 15.59 -12.25 28.37
CA GLU A 47 16.32 -12.03 29.62
C GLU A 47 17.78 -11.62 29.33
N GLY A 48 18.25 -10.58 30.02
CA GLY A 48 19.58 -9.99 29.79
C GLY A 48 19.66 -8.97 28.65
N HIS A 49 18.59 -8.74 27.90
CA HIS A 49 18.53 -7.72 26.85
C HIS A 49 17.58 -6.56 27.19
N THR A 50 17.95 -5.35 26.75
CA THR A 50 17.02 -4.24 26.59
C THR A 50 16.39 -4.33 25.18
N PRO A 51 15.26 -3.66 24.92
CA PRO A 51 14.70 -3.60 23.57
C PRO A 51 15.72 -3.15 22.52
N MET A 52 16.55 -2.15 22.85
CA MET A 52 17.56 -1.65 21.94
C MET A 52 18.72 -2.64 21.75
N SER A 53 19.21 -3.28 22.82
CA SER A 53 20.31 -4.25 22.68
C SER A 53 19.87 -5.49 21.91
N TRP A 54 18.60 -5.91 22.06
CA TRP A 54 18.02 -7.00 21.27
C TRP A 54 17.84 -6.62 19.80
N LEU A 55 17.34 -5.41 19.52
CA LEU A 55 17.23 -4.92 18.15
C LEU A 55 18.58 -4.89 17.44
N ARG A 56 19.64 -4.43 18.12
CA ARG A 56 21.02 -4.42 17.58
C ARG A 56 21.49 -5.82 17.21
N GLU A 57 21.22 -6.81 18.05
CA GLU A 57 21.61 -8.20 17.78
C GLU A 57 20.85 -8.79 16.57
N LEU A 58 19.53 -8.57 16.50
CA LEU A 58 18.73 -9.01 15.34
C LEU A 58 19.20 -8.34 14.04
N VAL A 59 19.50 -7.05 14.08
CA VAL A 59 20.03 -6.32 12.91
C VAL A 59 21.41 -6.85 12.52
N ARG A 60 22.28 -7.17 13.48
CA ARG A 60 23.59 -7.77 13.21
C ARG A 60 23.44 -9.11 12.48
N LEU A 61 22.61 -10.01 13.01
CA LEU A 61 22.32 -11.31 12.40
C LEU A 61 21.72 -11.18 10.99
N GLY A 62 20.74 -10.28 10.83
CA GLY A 62 20.11 -10.01 9.53
C GLY A 62 21.07 -9.40 8.51
N ALA A 63 21.97 -8.53 8.94
CA ALA A 63 22.97 -7.90 8.09
C ALA A 63 24.05 -8.90 7.64
N ASP A 64 24.44 -9.86 8.49
CA ASP A 64 25.38 -10.92 8.12
C ASP A 64 24.83 -11.79 6.97
N GLU A 65 23.50 -11.93 6.87
CA GLU A 65 22.85 -12.61 5.75
C GLU A 65 22.62 -11.69 4.53
N ARG A 66 21.96 -10.55 4.73
CA ARG A 66 21.48 -9.69 3.62
C ARG A 66 22.54 -8.78 3.04
N TYR A 67 23.58 -8.45 3.81
CA TYR A 67 24.71 -7.62 3.43
C TYR A 67 26.03 -8.41 3.39
N ALA A 68 25.98 -9.72 3.20
CA ALA A 68 27.16 -10.59 3.17
C ALA A 68 28.25 -10.11 2.17
N HIS A 69 27.86 -9.45 1.09
CA HIS A 69 28.77 -8.97 0.04
C HIS A 69 29.20 -7.49 0.17
N ASN A 70 28.59 -6.72 1.08
CA ASN A 70 28.80 -5.28 1.25
C ASN A 70 28.65 -4.85 2.73
N ARG A 71 29.06 -5.71 3.66
CA ARG A 71 28.85 -5.54 5.11
C ARG A 71 29.47 -4.25 5.65
N GLU A 72 30.66 -3.90 5.19
CA GLU A 72 31.39 -2.70 5.64
C GLU A 72 30.65 -1.41 5.27
N GLU A 73 30.21 -1.28 4.01
CA GLU A 73 29.42 -0.14 3.53
C GLU A 73 28.07 -0.05 4.26
N ALA A 74 27.45 -1.21 4.52
CA ALA A 74 26.18 -1.27 5.24
C ALA A 74 26.30 -0.88 6.72
N GLU A 75 27.42 -1.19 7.37
CA GLU A 75 27.58 -0.99 8.82
C GLU A 75 27.45 0.49 9.22
N GLU A 76 28.08 1.40 8.48
CA GLU A 76 27.96 2.85 8.75
C GLU A 76 26.52 3.35 8.64
N ARG A 77 25.76 2.83 7.67
CA ARG A 77 24.35 3.18 7.51
C ARG A 77 23.50 2.59 8.63
N LEU A 78 23.68 1.31 8.95
CA LEU A 78 22.95 0.62 10.02
C LEU A 78 23.17 1.29 11.37
N GLN A 79 24.41 1.67 11.71
CA GLN A 79 24.70 2.34 12.99
C GLN A 79 24.06 3.73 13.08
N ARG A 80 24.03 4.49 11.97
CA ARG A 80 23.33 5.78 11.92
C ARG A 80 21.83 5.62 12.15
N GLU A 81 21.20 4.67 11.45
CA GLU A 81 19.77 4.40 11.61
C GLU A 81 19.44 3.92 13.04
N LEU A 82 20.21 2.97 13.58
CA LEU A 82 20.06 2.46 14.95
C LEU A 82 20.19 3.57 15.99
N LYS A 83 21.12 4.52 15.80
CA LYS A 83 21.27 5.68 16.69
C LYS A 83 20.01 6.54 16.70
N VAL A 84 19.44 6.86 15.54
CA VAL A 84 18.19 7.65 15.45
C VAL A 84 17.02 6.89 16.08
N ILE A 85 16.93 5.58 15.88
CA ILE A 85 15.90 4.73 16.48
C ILE A 85 15.98 4.75 18.01
N GLU A 86 17.20 4.72 18.56
CA GLU A 86 17.47 4.79 20.00
C GLU A 86 17.13 6.18 20.57
N GLU A 87 17.57 7.25 19.92
CA GLU A 87 17.27 8.63 20.31
C GLU A 87 15.75 8.94 20.31
N LYS A 88 15.00 8.25 19.46
CA LYS A 88 13.54 8.39 19.33
C LYS A 88 12.73 7.41 20.18
N ASP A 89 13.37 6.52 20.92
CA ASP A 89 12.72 5.49 21.74
C ASP A 89 11.74 4.61 20.94
N PHE A 90 12.14 4.22 19.71
CA PHE A 90 11.36 3.31 18.87
C PHE A 90 11.83 1.85 18.78
N PRO A 91 12.80 1.31 19.57
CA PRO A 91 13.23 -0.07 19.35
C PRO A 91 12.10 -1.08 19.52
N GLY A 92 11.18 -0.83 20.46
CA GLY A 92 10.03 -1.69 20.69
C GLY A 92 9.09 -1.81 19.48
N TYR A 93 8.93 -0.73 18.72
CA TYR A 93 8.13 -0.72 17.51
C TYR A 93 8.72 -1.67 16.45
N PHE A 94 10.04 -1.56 16.19
CA PHE A 94 10.74 -2.43 15.24
C PHE A 94 10.71 -3.90 15.68
N LEU A 95 10.87 -4.18 16.97
CA LEU A 95 10.81 -5.54 17.50
C LEU A 95 9.44 -6.18 17.31
N ILE A 96 8.36 -5.43 17.54
CA ILE A 96 7.00 -5.91 17.31
C ILE A 96 6.78 -6.22 15.83
N VAL A 97 7.14 -5.29 14.93
CA VAL A 97 6.96 -5.52 13.48
C VAL A 97 7.81 -6.69 13.00
N HIS A 98 9.06 -6.80 13.47
CA HIS A 98 9.92 -7.95 13.19
C HIS A 98 9.27 -9.26 13.67
N GLY A 99 8.70 -9.30 14.88
CA GLY A 99 8.02 -10.49 15.40
C GLY A 99 6.83 -10.92 14.54
N ILE A 100 6.01 -9.96 14.10
CA ILE A 100 4.87 -10.19 13.20
C ILE A 100 5.34 -10.77 11.85
N VAL A 101 6.37 -10.16 11.25
CA VAL A 101 6.94 -10.62 9.98
C VAL A 101 7.60 -11.98 10.12
N ALA A 102 8.33 -12.23 11.21
CA ALA A 102 8.97 -13.50 11.49
C ALA A 102 7.93 -14.63 11.62
N PHE A 103 6.83 -14.40 12.36
CA PHE A 103 5.72 -15.33 12.44
C PHE A 103 5.11 -15.62 11.06
N ALA A 104 4.80 -14.58 10.28
CA ALA A 104 4.23 -14.78 8.95
C ALA A 104 5.15 -15.64 8.06
N ARG A 105 6.46 -15.38 8.07
CA ARG A 105 7.44 -16.19 7.32
C ARG A 105 7.53 -17.63 7.82
N GLU A 106 7.51 -17.85 9.13
CA GLU A 106 7.53 -19.20 9.72
C GLU A 106 6.30 -20.03 9.32
N GLN A 107 5.13 -19.38 9.23
CA GLN A 107 3.88 -20.02 8.78
C GLN A 107 3.74 -20.10 7.26
N GLY A 108 4.76 -19.67 6.50
CA GLY A 108 4.71 -19.62 5.04
C GLY A 108 3.65 -18.67 4.49
N ILE A 109 3.34 -17.59 5.20
CA ILE A 109 2.43 -16.52 4.77
C ILE A 109 3.27 -15.47 4.04
N LEU A 110 3.00 -15.25 2.75
CA LEU A 110 3.64 -14.17 2.02
C LEU A 110 3.32 -12.82 2.66
N CYS A 111 4.37 -12.04 2.93
CA CYS A 111 4.26 -10.69 3.44
C CYS A 111 5.28 -9.76 2.81
N GLN A 112 4.96 -8.47 2.75
CA GLN A 112 5.83 -7.45 2.21
C GLN A 112 5.66 -6.11 2.96
N GLY A 113 6.75 -5.63 3.56
CA GLY A 113 6.83 -4.25 4.03
C GLY A 113 6.87 -3.26 2.87
N ARG A 114 6.13 -2.17 2.99
CA ARG A 114 6.05 -1.14 1.94
C ARG A 114 6.05 0.28 2.52
N GLY A 115 5.97 1.24 1.61
CA GLY A 115 5.88 2.65 1.98
C GLY A 115 7.26 3.17 2.34
N SER A 116 7.33 4.09 3.30
CA SER A 116 8.63 4.67 3.68
C SER A 116 9.54 3.71 4.42
N SER A 117 9.04 2.62 5.00
CA SER A 117 9.87 1.60 5.67
C SER A 117 10.98 1.04 4.77
N ALA A 118 10.78 1.04 3.44
CA ALA A 118 11.78 0.62 2.46
C ALA A 118 12.97 1.59 2.31
N ASN A 119 12.97 2.76 2.97
CA ASN A 119 14.14 3.64 3.07
C ASN A 119 15.10 3.26 4.21
N SER A 120 14.79 2.22 4.99
CA SER A 120 15.59 1.79 6.14
C SER A 120 16.36 0.50 5.86
N ALA A 121 17.68 0.58 6.05
CA ALA A 121 18.58 -0.57 6.03
C ALA A 121 18.30 -1.51 7.21
N VAL A 122 17.87 -0.97 8.36
CA VAL A 122 17.42 -1.77 9.51
C VAL A 122 16.20 -2.62 9.15
N CYS A 123 15.18 -2.04 8.49
CA CYS A 123 14.01 -2.81 8.03
C CYS A 123 14.39 -3.91 7.03
N TYR A 124 15.35 -3.65 6.13
CA TYR A 124 15.84 -4.64 5.17
C TYR A 124 16.61 -5.78 5.85
N ALA A 125 17.50 -5.46 6.79
CA ALA A 125 18.23 -6.45 7.58
C ALA A 125 17.28 -7.36 8.39
N LEU A 126 16.21 -6.79 8.96
CA LEU A 126 15.17 -7.52 9.68
C LEU A 126 14.18 -8.28 8.77
N LYS A 127 14.39 -8.27 7.44
CA LYS A 127 13.49 -8.88 6.44
C LYS A 127 12.05 -8.34 6.47
N ILE A 128 11.85 -7.17 7.07
CA ILE A 128 10.56 -6.45 7.04
C ILE A 128 10.29 -5.97 5.61
N THR A 129 11.32 -5.44 4.94
CA THR A 129 11.25 -5.00 3.55
C THR A 129 12.15 -5.86 2.66
N ALA A 130 11.77 -5.98 1.38
CA ALA A 130 12.56 -6.70 0.38
C ALA A 130 13.52 -5.78 -0.39
N ILE A 131 13.48 -4.47 -0.15
CA ILE A 131 14.22 -3.45 -0.91
C ILE A 131 15.45 -3.00 -0.12
N ASP A 132 16.62 -3.09 -0.73
CA ASP A 132 17.87 -2.58 -0.16
C ASP A 132 17.96 -1.07 -0.37
N SER A 133 17.76 -0.32 0.72
CA SER A 133 17.82 1.14 0.71
C SER A 133 19.21 1.68 0.39
N ILE A 134 20.28 0.91 0.63
CA ILE A 134 21.66 1.33 0.35
C ILE A 134 21.93 1.24 -1.15
N TYR A 135 21.62 0.09 -1.76
CA TYR A 135 21.73 -0.10 -3.20
C TYR A 135 20.96 0.97 -4.00
N TYR A 136 19.77 1.34 -3.53
CA TYR A 136 18.96 2.38 -4.17
C TYR A 136 19.21 3.80 -3.62
N ASP A 137 20.22 4.05 -2.79
CA ASP A 137 20.53 5.36 -2.21
C ASP A 137 19.27 6.11 -1.70
N LEU A 138 18.42 5.38 -0.99
CA LEU A 138 17.16 5.92 -0.48
C LEU A 138 17.44 6.67 0.84
N PRO A 139 16.90 7.88 1.05
CA PRO A 139 17.15 8.66 2.26
C PRO A 139 16.36 8.12 3.47
N PHE A 140 17.06 7.75 4.54
CA PHE A 140 16.43 7.21 5.77
C PHE A 140 15.46 8.20 6.41
N GLU A 141 15.76 9.50 6.31
CA GLU A 141 14.97 10.58 6.89
C GLU A 141 13.58 10.69 6.26
N ARG A 142 13.38 10.10 5.07
CA ARG A 142 12.04 9.95 4.48
C ARG A 142 11.15 9.01 5.30
N PHE A 143 11.75 8.08 6.03
CA PHE A 143 11.08 7.18 6.97
C PHE A 143 11.03 7.76 8.37
N LEU A 144 12.18 8.11 8.93
CA LEU A 144 12.31 8.60 10.30
C LEU A 144 13.30 9.77 10.35
N ALA A 145 12.75 10.99 10.43
CA ALA A 145 13.51 12.23 10.58
C ALA A 145 13.73 12.57 12.07
N ALA A 146 14.90 13.09 12.43
CA ALA A 146 15.20 13.44 13.82
C ALA A 146 14.38 14.65 14.31
N THR A 147 13.91 15.50 13.39
CA THR A 147 13.02 16.64 13.68
C THR A 147 11.53 16.26 13.81
N ARG A 148 11.16 15.01 13.55
CA ARG A 148 9.77 14.54 13.56
C ARG A 148 9.36 14.03 14.95
N GLU A 149 8.21 14.47 15.44
CA GLU A 149 7.58 13.94 16.67
C GLU A 149 6.54 12.85 16.39
N GLU A 150 6.08 12.73 15.15
CA GLU A 150 5.16 11.68 14.73
C GLU A 150 5.86 10.32 14.66
N GLU A 151 5.10 9.28 15.00
CA GLU A 151 5.55 7.89 14.98
C GLU A 151 5.84 7.40 13.54
N PRO A 152 6.85 6.52 13.34
CA PRO A 152 7.09 5.86 12.06
C PRO A 152 5.92 4.93 11.72
N ASP A 153 5.57 4.84 10.44
CA ASP A 153 4.52 3.95 9.95
C ASP A 153 5.18 2.86 9.09
N ILE A 154 5.27 1.64 9.62
CA ILE A 154 5.68 0.45 8.89
C ILE A 154 4.42 -0.34 8.50
N ASP A 155 3.99 -0.12 7.27
CA ASP A 155 2.93 -0.91 6.64
C ASP A 155 3.49 -2.26 6.20
N VAL A 156 2.84 -3.35 6.63
CA VAL A 156 3.12 -4.69 6.12
C VAL A 156 1.87 -5.26 5.48
N ASP A 157 1.99 -5.61 4.20
CA ASP A 157 0.98 -6.38 3.49
C ASP A 157 1.19 -7.87 3.73
N PHE A 158 0.09 -8.60 3.89
CA PHE A 158 0.03 -10.04 4.02
C PHE A 158 -0.88 -10.60 2.92
N ASP A 159 -0.71 -11.88 2.62
CA ASP A 159 -1.75 -12.68 1.97
C ASP A 159 -3.12 -12.39 2.60
N SER A 160 -4.09 -11.96 1.79
CA SER A 160 -5.42 -11.58 2.25
C SER A 160 -6.19 -12.72 2.91
N ASP A 161 -5.96 -13.95 2.47
CA ASP A 161 -6.71 -15.12 2.92
C ASP A 161 -6.20 -15.61 4.27
N ARG A 162 -4.88 -15.47 4.50
CA ARG A 162 -4.19 -15.91 5.73
C ARG A 162 -3.86 -14.77 6.70
N ARG A 163 -4.17 -13.52 6.35
CA ARG A 163 -4.02 -12.35 7.22
C ARG A 163 -4.60 -12.55 8.61
N GLU A 164 -5.70 -13.29 8.73
CA GLU A 164 -6.34 -13.50 10.03
C GLU A 164 -5.46 -14.29 11.00
N GLU A 165 -4.67 -15.24 10.51
CA GLU A 165 -3.73 -15.99 11.35
C GLU A 165 -2.73 -15.05 12.03
N VAL A 166 -2.26 -14.03 11.31
CA VAL A 166 -1.34 -13.00 11.84
C VAL A 166 -2.03 -12.14 12.90
N ILE A 167 -3.27 -11.70 12.66
CA ILE A 167 -4.03 -10.92 13.65
C ILE A 167 -4.25 -11.71 14.94
N GLN A 168 -4.61 -12.98 14.81
CA GLN A 168 -4.84 -13.87 15.96
C GLN A 168 -3.55 -14.12 16.72
N TRP A 169 -2.43 -14.33 16.03
CA TRP A 169 -1.11 -14.41 16.66
C TRP A 169 -0.78 -13.16 17.47
N VAL A 170 -1.01 -11.95 16.93
CA VAL A 170 -0.79 -10.70 17.68
C VAL A 170 -1.65 -10.66 18.94
N TYR A 171 -2.92 -11.07 18.87
CA TYR A 171 -3.77 -11.16 20.06
C TYR A 171 -3.25 -12.15 21.10
N ASP A 172 -2.75 -13.30 20.67
CA ASP A 172 -2.26 -14.35 21.56
C ASP A 172 -0.92 -13.97 22.19
N THR A 173 -0.02 -13.31 21.45
CA THR A 173 1.30 -12.86 21.90
C THR A 173 1.23 -11.68 22.86
N TYR A 174 0.45 -10.65 22.53
CA TYR A 174 0.40 -9.41 23.33
C TYR A 174 -0.79 -9.35 24.29
N GLY A 175 -1.74 -10.27 24.16
CA GLY A 175 -2.90 -10.41 25.03
C GLY A 175 -4.17 -9.75 24.50
N ARG A 176 -5.30 -10.44 24.63
CA ARG A 176 -6.64 -10.00 24.17
C ARG A 176 -7.12 -8.68 24.74
N ARG A 177 -6.65 -8.32 25.93
CA ARG A 177 -7.03 -7.06 26.59
C ARG A 177 -6.16 -5.89 26.14
N ASN A 178 -4.99 -6.19 25.59
CA ASN A 178 -3.90 -5.26 25.29
C ASN A 178 -3.75 -4.95 23.81
N ALA A 179 -4.58 -5.59 22.98
CA ALA A 179 -4.64 -5.35 21.57
C ALA A 179 -6.09 -5.14 21.10
N ALA A 180 -6.28 -4.29 20.09
CA ALA A 180 -7.58 -4.07 19.48
C ALA A 180 -7.44 -3.56 18.04
N GLN A 181 -8.42 -3.85 17.19
CA GLN A 181 -8.54 -3.24 15.86
C GLN A 181 -9.05 -1.80 15.98
N VAL A 182 -8.59 -0.92 15.10
CA VAL A 182 -9.02 0.49 15.01
C VAL A 182 -10.38 0.56 14.33
N ALA A 183 -11.28 1.42 14.82
CA ALA A 183 -12.54 1.66 14.14
C ALA A 183 -12.36 2.55 12.89
N ASN A 184 -13.36 2.54 12.02
CA ASN A 184 -13.50 3.51 10.96
C ASN A 184 -14.86 4.18 11.12
N VAL A 185 -14.89 5.47 11.40
CA VAL A 185 -16.14 6.23 11.51
C VAL A 185 -16.67 6.49 10.11
N ILE A 186 -17.60 5.65 9.66
CA ILE A 186 -18.20 5.81 8.33
C ILE A 186 -19.18 6.97 8.37
N GLN A 187 -18.86 8.02 7.62
CA GLN A 187 -19.70 9.21 7.47
C GLN A 187 -20.62 9.14 6.26
N TYR A 188 -21.69 9.92 6.29
CA TYR A 188 -22.52 10.16 5.11
C TYR A 188 -21.74 10.90 4.02
N ARG A 189 -21.65 10.27 2.84
CA ARG A 189 -21.08 10.81 1.60
C ARG A 189 -22.21 11.13 0.63
N PRO A 190 -22.01 11.94 -0.42
CA PRO A 190 -23.09 12.46 -1.26
C PRO A 190 -24.08 11.39 -1.74
N ARG A 191 -23.57 10.27 -2.28
CA ARG A 191 -24.41 9.16 -2.76
C ARG A 191 -25.22 8.47 -1.67
N SER A 192 -24.62 8.19 -0.51
CA SER A 192 -25.32 7.53 0.59
C SER A 192 -26.29 8.47 1.29
N ALA A 193 -25.95 9.76 1.38
CA ALA A 193 -26.81 10.79 1.93
C ALA A 193 -28.10 10.95 1.11
N VAL A 194 -27.97 11.09 -0.22
CA VAL A 194 -29.14 11.18 -1.11
C VAL A 194 -29.98 9.90 -1.09
N ARG A 195 -29.33 8.73 -1.08
CA ARG A 195 -30.05 7.46 -1.01
C ARG A 195 -30.90 7.34 0.26
N ASP A 196 -30.31 7.61 1.42
CA ASP A 196 -30.99 7.47 2.72
C ASP A 196 -32.02 8.61 2.94
N ALA A 197 -31.77 9.82 2.44
CA ALA A 197 -32.74 10.92 2.44
C ALA A 197 -33.96 10.61 1.56
N ALA A 198 -33.74 10.09 0.35
CA ALA A 198 -34.81 9.65 -0.54
C ALA A 198 -35.65 8.53 0.09
N LYS A 199 -34.99 7.56 0.74
CA LYS A 199 -35.68 6.50 1.49
C LYS A 199 -36.54 7.08 2.62
N ALA A 200 -36.00 8.02 3.41
CA ALA A 200 -36.72 8.64 4.52
C ALA A 200 -37.95 9.43 4.05
N LEU A 201 -37.89 10.03 2.86
CA LEU A 201 -39.00 10.76 2.23
C LEU A 201 -39.98 9.85 1.46
N GLY A 202 -39.80 8.53 1.50
CA GLY A 202 -40.76 7.57 0.95
C GLY A 202 -40.59 7.23 -0.53
N TYR A 203 -39.46 7.57 -1.16
CA TYR A 203 -39.21 7.24 -2.57
C TYR A 203 -38.82 5.77 -2.76
N SER A 204 -39.13 5.22 -3.94
CA SER A 204 -38.88 3.80 -4.26
C SER A 204 -37.38 3.48 -4.39
N PRO A 205 -36.97 2.20 -4.18
CA PRO A 205 -35.56 1.80 -4.35
C PRO A 205 -34.96 2.14 -5.72
N GLY A 206 -35.74 2.06 -6.80
CA GLY A 206 -35.29 2.41 -8.15
C GLY A 206 -34.96 3.90 -8.29
N GLN A 207 -35.75 4.79 -7.69
CA GLN A 207 -35.48 6.23 -7.67
C GLN A 207 -34.25 6.54 -6.83
N GLN A 208 -34.12 5.92 -5.64
CA GLN A 208 -32.95 6.05 -4.78
C GLN A 208 -31.65 5.68 -5.53
N ASP A 209 -31.66 4.56 -6.25
CA ASP A 209 -30.51 4.07 -7.00
C ASP A 209 -30.21 4.95 -8.23
N ALA A 210 -31.23 5.44 -8.93
CA ALA A 210 -31.05 6.35 -10.07
C ALA A 210 -30.42 7.68 -9.63
N TRP A 211 -30.96 8.32 -8.60
CA TRP A 211 -30.47 9.59 -8.08
C TRP A 211 -29.06 9.49 -7.51
N SER A 212 -28.78 8.45 -6.72
CA SER A 212 -27.43 8.26 -6.15
C SER A 212 -26.36 8.00 -7.21
N LYS A 213 -26.70 7.37 -8.35
CA LYS A 213 -25.76 7.15 -9.47
C LYS A 213 -25.48 8.43 -10.25
N GLY A 214 -26.46 9.33 -10.34
CA GLY A 214 -26.33 10.63 -11.02
C GLY A 214 -25.39 11.62 -10.31
N ILE A 215 -25.02 11.35 -9.07
CA ILE A 215 -24.14 12.21 -8.27
C ILE A 215 -22.69 11.77 -8.40
N GLU A 216 -21.80 12.74 -8.60
CA GLU A 216 -20.36 12.52 -8.51
C GLU A 216 -19.93 12.10 -7.10
N ARG A 217 -19.03 11.12 -7.01
CA ARG A 217 -18.68 10.45 -5.74
C ARG A 217 -18.00 11.37 -4.73
N TRP A 218 -17.40 12.47 -5.19
CA TRP A 218 -16.55 13.39 -4.41
C TRP A 218 -16.99 14.86 -4.43
N GLY A 219 -18.14 15.17 -5.05
CA GLY A 219 -18.67 16.53 -5.10
C GLY A 219 -19.38 16.96 -3.82
N ALA A 220 -19.58 18.26 -3.63
CA ALA A 220 -20.58 18.75 -2.69
C ALA A 220 -21.98 18.52 -3.30
N ILE A 221 -22.98 18.25 -2.45
CA ILE A 221 -24.38 18.29 -2.90
C ILE A 221 -24.72 19.76 -3.09
N HIS A 222 -24.70 20.24 -4.32
CA HIS A 222 -25.03 21.63 -4.64
C HIS A 222 -26.55 21.80 -4.78
N PRO A 223 -27.10 22.96 -4.37
CA PRO A 223 -28.48 23.31 -4.69
C PRO A 223 -28.78 23.24 -6.20
N ASP A 224 -27.78 23.47 -7.04
CA ASP A 224 -27.86 23.42 -8.50
C ASP A 224 -27.91 21.98 -9.05
N ASP A 225 -27.56 20.97 -8.25
CA ASP A 225 -27.75 19.55 -8.62
C ASP A 225 -29.23 19.24 -8.87
N VAL A 226 -30.14 20.01 -8.26
CA VAL A 226 -31.59 19.87 -8.40
C VAL A 226 -32.04 19.98 -9.86
N GLU A 227 -31.46 20.89 -10.65
CA GLU A 227 -31.91 21.16 -12.02
C GLU A 227 -31.31 20.20 -13.04
N SER A 228 -30.08 19.72 -12.80
CA SER A 228 -29.35 18.84 -13.73
C SER A 228 -29.61 17.34 -13.50
N SER A 229 -29.95 16.92 -12.27
CA SER A 229 -30.02 15.49 -11.90
C SER A 229 -31.44 14.95 -11.66
N GLY A 230 -32.47 15.82 -11.70
CA GLY A 230 -33.86 15.43 -11.48
C GLY A 230 -34.16 14.96 -10.04
N ILE A 231 -33.30 15.32 -9.08
CA ILE A 231 -33.46 14.98 -7.67
C ILE A 231 -34.39 16.01 -7.00
N PRO A 232 -35.44 15.57 -6.27
CA PRO A 232 -36.33 16.50 -5.57
C PRO A 232 -35.60 17.40 -4.57
N LYS A 233 -35.95 18.70 -4.55
CA LYS A 233 -35.37 19.70 -3.62
C LYS A 233 -35.38 19.26 -2.15
N ALA A 234 -36.45 18.60 -1.72
CA ALA A 234 -36.57 18.08 -0.35
C ALA A 234 -35.53 16.99 -0.04
N VAL A 235 -35.21 16.12 -1.01
CA VAL A 235 -34.19 15.07 -0.86
C VAL A 235 -32.81 15.71 -0.74
N VAL A 236 -32.50 16.69 -1.60
CA VAL A 236 -31.23 17.43 -1.58
C VAL A 236 -31.05 18.17 -0.25
N ALA A 237 -32.07 18.91 0.19
CA ALA A 237 -32.04 19.66 1.44
C ALA A 237 -31.83 18.75 2.66
N LEU A 238 -32.54 17.61 2.71
CA LEU A 238 -32.39 16.64 3.78
C LEU A 238 -31.01 15.96 3.74
N ALA A 239 -30.53 15.53 2.57
CA ALA A 239 -29.21 14.93 2.42
C ALA A 239 -28.08 15.88 2.83
N ALA A 240 -28.20 17.17 2.49
CA ALA A 240 -27.25 18.21 2.87
C ALA A 240 -27.20 18.43 4.40
N SER A 241 -28.33 18.28 5.11
CA SER A 241 -28.38 18.56 6.55
C SER A 241 -27.61 17.56 7.42
N PHE A 242 -27.29 16.37 6.90
CA PHE A 242 -26.51 15.35 7.62
C PHE A 242 -25.29 14.87 6.83
N LEU A 243 -24.89 15.58 5.77
CA LEU A 243 -23.66 15.27 5.04
C LEU A 243 -22.46 15.38 5.98
N GLY A 244 -21.57 14.37 5.96
CA GLY A 244 -20.44 14.29 6.89
C GLY A 244 -20.80 13.81 8.31
N ALA A 245 -22.09 13.67 8.65
CA ALA A 245 -22.48 13.09 9.93
C ALA A 245 -22.05 11.62 10.02
N PRO A 246 -21.65 11.13 11.22
CA PRO A 246 -21.38 9.71 11.45
C PRO A 246 -22.62 8.85 11.17
N ARG A 247 -22.44 7.74 10.44
CA ARG A 247 -23.51 6.78 10.10
C ARG A 247 -23.43 5.50 10.94
N HIS A 248 -22.24 4.92 11.04
CA HIS A 248 -21.95 3.71 11.81
C HIS A 248 -20.44 3.53 11.96
N LEU A 249 -20.03 2.70 12.92
CA LEU A 249 -18.66 2.23 13.03
C LEU A 249 -18.44 1.05 12.08
N GLY A 250 -17.39 1.15 11.28
CA GLY A 250 -16.78 0.03 10.58
C GLY A 250 -15.47 -0.37 11.29
N ILE A 251 -14.87 -1.46 10.84
CA ILE A 251 -13.54 -1.88 11.29
C ILE A 251 -12.52 -1.38 10.26
N HIS A 252 -11.43 -0.77 10.71
CA HIS A 252 -10.34 -0.36 9.84
C HIS A 252 -9.74 -1.60 9.16
N SER A 253 -9.43 -1.50 7.87
CA SER A 253 -9.00 -2.66 7.06
C SER A 253 -7.63 -3.22 7.44
N GLY A 254 -6.84 -2.48 8.23
CA GLY A 254 -5.49 -2.89 8.62
C GLY A 254 -5.05 -2.56 10.03
N GLY A 255 -5.72 -1.62 10.70
CA GLY A 255 -5.11 -0.91 11.82
C GLY A 255 -5.34 -1.68 13.11
N MET A 256 -4.27 -2.14 13.74
CA MET A 256 -4.28 -2.74 15.07
C MET A 256 -3.47 -1.86 16.02
N VAL A 257 -3.92 -1.73 17.24
CA VAL A 257 -3.24 -0.97 18.29
C VAL A 257 -2.83 -1.94 19.39
N LEU A 258 -1.64 -1.71 19.95
CA LEU A 258 -1.06 -2.50 21.03
C LEU A 258 -0.68 -1.59 22.20
N THR A 259 -1.02 -2.01 23.41
CA THR A 259 -0.76 -1.26 24.63
C THR A 259 -0.23 -2.14 25.75
N GLU A 260 0.69 -1.63 26.57
CA GLU A 260 1.25 -2.33 27.74
C GLU A 260 0.17 -2.65 28.80
N ARG A 261 -0.79 -1.74 28.98
CA ARG A 261 -1.98 -1.91 29.83
C ARG A 261 -3.22 -2.27 28.99
N PRO A 262 -4.31 -2.77 29.57
CA PRO A 262 -5.53 -3.06 28.82
C PRO A 262 -6.02 -1.84 28.00
N VAL A 263 -6.31 -2.04 26.72
CA VAL A 263 -6.78 -1.00 25.78
C VAL A 263 -8.05 -0.33 26.30
N GLY A 264 -8.92 -1.10 26.96
CA GLY A 264 -10.16 -0.63 27.57
C GLY A 264 -9.99 0.44 28.65
N GLU A 265 -8.80 0.58 29.24
CA GLU A 265 -8.47 1.65 30.19
C GLU A 265 -8.12 2.98 29.49
N VAL A 266 -7.89 2.94 28.18
CA VAL A 266 -7.55 4.11 27.36
C VAL A 266 -8.75 4.53 26.50
N CYS A 267 -9.35 3.57 25.79
CA CYS A 267 -10.46 3.79 24.88
C CYS A 267 -11.52 2.70 25.08
N PRO A 268 -12.83 3.03 25.08
CA PRO A 268 -13.88 2.02 25.04
C PRO A 268 -13.69 1.05 23.86
N ILE A 269 -13.92 -0.23 24.15
CA ILE A 269 -13.81 -1.33 23.18
C ILE A 269 -15.14 -2.07 23.03
N GLU A 270 -15.37 -2.63 21.86
CA GLU A 270 -16.52 -3.48 21.56
C GLU A 270 -16.07 -4.78 20.86
N ARG A 271 -16.91 -5.82 20.94
CA ARG A 271 -16.68 -7.04 20.17
C ARG A 271 -17.00 -6.77 18.70
N ALA A 272 -16.10 -7.21 17.82
CA ALA A 272 -16.36 -7.21 16.39
C ALA A 272 -17.46 -8.24 16.04
N ARG A 273 -17.95 -8.18 14.80
CA ARG A 273 -18.82 -9.23 14.25
C ARG A 273 -18.07 -10.55 14.06
N MET A 274 -16.79 -10.50 13.72
CA MET A 274 -15.96 -11.69 13.59
C MET A 274 -15.61 -12.20 14.99
N ASP A 275 -15.71 -13.50 15.18
CA ASP A 275 -15.36 -14.15 16.44
C ASP A 275 -13.92 -13.80 16.83
N ASP A 276 -13.69 -13.67 18.13
CA ASP A 276 -12.37 -13.38 18.68
C ASP A 276 -11.71 -12.16 18.05
N ARG A 277 -12.47 -11.08 17.88
CA ARG A 277 -11.93 -9.75 17.54
C ARG A 277 -12.55 -8.67 18.41
N THR A 278 -11.70 -7.72 18.81
CA THR A 278 -12.07 -6.52 19.56
C THR A 278 -11.77 -5.29 18.73
N VAL A 279 -12.64 -4.27 18.81
CA VAL A 279 -12.49 -3.01 18.09
C VAL A 279 -12.53 -1.87 19.10
N LEU A 280 -11.58 -0.94 19.02
CA LEU A 280 -11.59 0.32 19.78
C LEU A 280 -12.47 1.34 19.05
N GLN A 281 -13.22 2.16 19.80
CA GLN A 281 -14.22 3.06 19.21
C GLN A 281 -13.64 4.33 18.58
N TRP A 282 -12.35 4.59 18.72
CA TRP A 282 -11.64 5.66 18.04
C TRP A 282 -11.22 5.29 16.62
N ASP A 283 -11.24 6.27 15.73
CA ASP A 283 -10.70 6.14 14.38
C ASP A 283 -9.17 6.33 14.37
N LYS A 284 -8.59 6.27 13.17
CA LYS A 284 -7.16 6.44 12.94
C LYS A 284 -6.64 7.77 13.53
N ASP A 285 -7.34 8.86 13.28
CA ASP A 285 -6.85 10.20 13.61
C ASP A 285 -6.97 10.46 15.12
N ALA A 286 -8.06 10.03 15.75
CA ALA A 286 -8.22 10.10 17.20
C ALA A 286 -7.21 9.19 17.93
N SER A 287 -6.93 8.00 17.40
CA SER A 287 -5.92 7.09 17.97
C SER A 287 -4.53 7.71 17.93
N ALA A 288 -4.13 8.29 16.79
CA ALA A 288 -2.84 8.95 16.63
C ALA A 288 -2.73 10.19 17.55
N TRP A 289 -3.79 11.00 17.66
CA TRP A 289 -3.80 12.16 18.57
C TRP A 289 -3.61 11.76 20.04
N MET A 290 -4.12 10.59 20.43
CA MET A 290 -3.96 10.00 21.76
C MET A 290 -2.62 9.28 21.96
N GLY A 291 -1.76 9.25 20.94
CA GLY A 291 -0.45 8.60 20.99
C GLY A 291 -0.52 7.07 21.05
N LEU A 292 -1.60 6.49 20.52
CA LEU A 292 -1.73 5.04 20.32
C LEU A 292 -1.00 4.66 19.03
N VAL A 293 0.07 3.90 19.19
CA VAL A 293 0.84 3.39 18.05
C VAL A 293 0.02 2.33 17.31
N LYS A 294 -0.10 2.54 16.00
CA LYS A 294 -0.84 1.69 15.10
C LYS A 294 0.11 0.81 14.28
N PHE A 295 -0.30 -0.44 14.09
CA PHE A 295 0.33 -1.41 13.22
C PHE A 295 -0.64 -1.75 12.09
N ASP A 296 -0.26 -1.46 10.85
CA ASP A 296 -1.07 -1.79 9.68
C ASP A 296 -0.75 -3.21 9.21
N LEU A 297 -1.64 -4.13 9.57
CA LEU A 297 -1.69 -5.50 9.08
C LEU A 297 -2.65 -5.54 7.91
N LEU A 298 -2.18 -5.29 6.70
CA LEU A 298 -3.06 -5.16 5.54
C LEU A 298 -3.14 -6.46 4.73
N GLY A 299 -4.32 -6.75 4.19
CA GLY A 299 -4.51 -7.90 3.29
C GLY A 299 -4.40 -7.44 1.85
N LEU A 300 -3.46 -8.01 1.10
CA LEU A 300 -3.27 -7.71 -0.31
C LEU A 300 -3.62 -8.94 -1.16
N GLY A 301 -4.73 -8.84 -1.92
CA GLY A 301 -5.21 -9.97 -2.74
C GLY A 301 -4.20 -10.49 -3.75
N MET A 302 -3.27 -9.65 -4.23
CA MET A 302 -2.18 -10.12 -5.08
C MET A 302 -1.22 -11.05 -4.34
N LEU A 303 -0.89 -10.81 -3.06
CA LEU A 303 -0.08 -11.75 -2.30
C LEU A 303 -0.78 -13.10 -2.16
N GLY A 304 -2.10 -13.12 -1.93
CA GLY A 304 -2.89 -14.35 -1.94
C GLY A 304 -2.92 -15.05 -3.30
N ALA A 305 -2.96 -14.30 -4.41
CA ALA A 305 -2.83 -14.87 -5.75
C ALA A 305 -1.43 -15.45 -6.01
N LEU A 306 -0.36 -14.78 -5.57
CA LEU A 306 1.00 -15.31 -5.70
C LEU A 306 1.18 -16.58 -4.84
N GLN A 307 0.71 -16.57 -3.59
CA GLN A 307 0.74 -17.73 -2.69
C GLN A 307 0.03 -18.93 -3.32
N HIS A 308 -1.24 -18.75 -3.74
CA HIS A 308 -2.00 -19.81 -4.40
C HIS A 308 -1.32 -20.30 -5.69
N THR A 309 -0.62 -19.43 -6.42
CA THR A 309 0.12 -19.85 -7.61
C THR A 309 1.30 -20.75 -7.22
N PHE A 310 2.11 -20.35 -6.23
CA PHE A 310 3.21 -21.17 -5.73
C PHE A 310 2.72 -22.52 -5.19
N ASP A 311 1.62 -22.53 -4.42
CA ASP A 311 1.03 -23.75 -3.88
C ASP A 311 0.55 -24.69 -5.00
N LEU A 312 -0.12 -24.13 -6.03
CA LEU A 312 -0.58 -24.90 -7.18
C LEU A 312 0.59 -25.48 -7.99
N VAL A 313 1.65 -24.71 -8.19
CA VAL A 313 2.86 -25.16 -8.90
C VAL A 313 3.56 -26.26 -8.10
N LYS A 314 3.70 -26.11 -6.78
CA LYS A 314 4.26 -27.15 -5.91
C LYS A 314 3.42 -28.41 -5.92
N GLN A 315 2.09 -28.28 -5.79
CA GLN A 315 1.16 -29.40 -5.75
C GLN A 315 1.14 -30.19 -7.06
N HIS A 316 1.10 -29.50 -8.21
CA HIS A 316 0.86 -30.14 -9.50
C HIS A 316 2.13 -30.37 -10.32
N LEU A 317 3.23 -29.66 -10.09
CA LEU A 317 4.48 -29.82 -10.83
C LEU A 317 5.67 -30.24 -9.94
N GLY A 318 5.52 -30.15 -8.61
CA GLY A 318 6.61 -30.46 -7.67
C GLY A 318 7.70 -29.38 -7.63
N GLU A 319 7.52 -28.25 -8.31
CA GLU A 319 8.45 -27.12 -8.28
C GLU A 319 8.13 -26.19 -7.11
N GLU A 320 9.16 -25.77 -6.38
CA GLU A 320 9.01 -24.87 -5.24
C GLU A 320 9.64 -23.51 -5.53
N TRP A 321 8.81 -22.48 -5.47
CA TRP A 321 9.19 -21.11 -5.81
C TRP A 321 8.79 -20.15 -4.68
N SER A 322 9.53 -19.06 -4.57
CA SER A 322 9.28 -17.96 -3.64
C SER A 322 9.67 -16.65 -4.29
N LEU A 323 9.31 -15.52 -3.67
CA LEU A 323 9.75 -14.20 -4.13
C LEU A 323 11.29 -14.05 -4.14
N ASP A 324 11.99 -14.80 -3.29
CA ASP A 324 13.45 -14.75 -3.17
C ASP A 324 14.16 -15.68 -4.18
N THR A 325 13.54 -16.81 -4.55
CA THR A 325 14.15 -17.84 -5.41
C THR A 325 13.82 -17.73 -6.90
N MET A 326 12.80 -16.92 -7.25
CA MET A 326 12.45 -16.63 -8.64
C MET A 326 13.64 -16.00 -9.39
N PRO A 327 13.92 -16.42 -10.64
CA PRO A 327 14.93 -15.79 -11.50
C PRO A 327 14.69 -14.28 -11.61
N LYS A 328 15.76 -13.50 -11.50
CA LYS A 328 15.71 -12.03 -11.56
C LYS A 328 16.13 -11.56 -12.95
N GLU A 329 15.57 -10.44 -13.39
CA GLU A 329 15.97 -9.76 -14.63
C GLU A 329 15.83 -10.63 -15.90
N GLU A 330 14.81 -11.49 -15.99
CA GLU A 330 14.51 -12.26 -17.21
C GLU A 330 13.99 -11.39 -18.36
N ALA A 331 14.58 -11.53 -19.55
CA ALA A 331 14.16 -10.80 -20.75
C ALA A 331 12.74 -11.11 -21.20
N GLY A 332 12.31 -12.38 -21.13
CA GLY A 332 10.96 -12.81 -21.52
C GLY A 332 9.85 -12.10 -20.74
N VAL A 333 10.07 -11.83 -19.44
CA VAL A 333 9.13 -11.08 -18.59
C VAL A 333 8.96 -9.66 -19.14
N TYR A 334 10.07 -8.99 -19.42
CA TYR A 334 10.04 -7.65 -19.97
C TYR A 334 9.48 -7.61 -21.40
N ASP A 335 9.77 -8.62 -22.23
CA ASP A 335 9.21 -8.76 -23.58
C ASP A 335 7.69 -8.88 -23.58
N MET A 336 7.14 -9.68 -22.66
CA MET A 336 5.70 -9.79 -22.44
C MET A 336 5.09 -8.43 -22.06
N LEU A 337 5.69 -7.73 -21.10
CA LEU A 337 5.23 -6.40 -20.68
C LEU A 337 5.32 -5.38 -21.82
N CYS A 338 6.43 -5.34 -22.56
CA CYS A 338 6.60 -4.46 -23.73
C CYS A 338 5.54 -4.68 -24.83
N LYS A 339 4.91 -5.86 -24.87
CA LYS A 339 3.79 -6.18 -25.77
C LYS A 339 2.42 -5.81 -25.20
N ALA A 340 2.38 -5.09 -24.08
CA ALA A 340 1.16 -4.74 -23.35
C ALA A 340 0.37 -5.97 -22.84
N ASP A 341 1.07 -7.09 -22.61
CA ASP A 341 0.46 -8.31 -22.09
C ASP A 341 0.55 -8.36 -20.56
N SER A 342 -0.29 -7.55 -19.90
CA SER A 342 -0.27 -7.38 -18.45
C SER A 342 -1.65 -7.53 -17.79
N ILE A 343 -2.63 -8.13 -18.48
CA ILE A 343 -3.93 -8.48 -17.86
C ILE A 343 -3.69 -9.38 -16.64
N GLY A 344 -4.24 -9.03 -15.47
CA GLY A 344 -4.05 -9.76 -14.22
C GLY A 344 -2.72 -9.51 -13.51
N VAL A 345 -1.80 -8.76 -14.11
CA VAL A 345 -0.52 -8.37 -13.48
C VAL A 345 -0.73 -7.22 -12.52
N PHE A 346 -0.09 -7.27 -11.36
CA PHE A 346 -0.23 -6.26 -10.32
C PHE A 346 0.12 -4.85 -10.81
N GLN A 347 -0.67 -3.83 -10.45
CA GLN A 347 -0.48 -2.38 -10.74
C GLN A 347 -0.43 -1.95 -12.21
N VAL A 348 0.04 -2.78 -13.13
CA VAL A 348 0.28 -2.43 -14.55
C VAL A 348 -0.79 -2.97 -15.50
N GLU A 349 -1.98 -3.32 -14.98
CA GLU A 349 -3.10 -3.88 -15.74
C GLU A 349 -4.19 -2.87 -16.13
N SER A 350 -4.11 -1.62 -15.66
CA SER A 350 -5.09 -0.59 -16.08
C SER A 350 -4.86 -0.20 -17.55
N ARG A 351 -5.90 0.28 -18.25
CA ARG A 351 -5.77 0.70 -19.67
C ARG A 351 -4.64 1.71 -19.92
N ALA A 352 -4.44 2.64 -19.00
CA ALA A 352 -3.40 3.67 -19.11
C ALA A 352 -1.99 3.08 -18.90
N GLN A 353 -1.86 2.11 -17.98
CA GLN A 353 -0.60 1.39 -17.74
C GLN A 353 -0.29 0.47 -18.92
N ILE A 354 -1.24 -0.37 -19.34
CA ILE A 354 -1.15 -1.23 -20.54
C ILE A 354 -0.70 -0.43 -21.77
N GLY A 355 -1.25 0.77 -21.98
CA GLY A 355 -0.88 1.62 -23.11
C GLY A 355 0.52 2.25 -23.01
N THR A 356 1.11 2.30 -21.81
CA THR A 356 2.43 2.90 -21.56
C THR A 356 3.55 1.90 -21.74
N LEU A 357 3.37 0.64 -21.33
CA LEU A 357 4.40 -0.40 -21.43
C LEU A 357 5.08 -0.51 -22.81
N PRO A 358 4.38 -0.51 -23.97
CA PRO A 358 5.04 -0.58 -25.29
C PRO A 358 5.80 0.67 -25.69
N ARG A 359 5.52 1.79 -25.02
CA ARG A 359 6.19 3.08 -25.20
C ARG A 359 7.41 3.16 -24.29
N LEU A 360 7.28 2.79 -23.02
CA LEU A 360 8.38 2.77 -22.05
C LEU A 360 9.43 1.72 -22.38
N GLN A 361 8.98 0.53 -22.79
CA GLN A 361 9.82 -0.64 -23.08
C GLN A 361 10.74 -1.01 -21.90
N PRO A 362 10.18 -1.44 -20.75
CA PRO A 362 10.98 -1.75 -19.56
C PRO A 362 12.05 -2.82 -19.86
N ARG A 363 13.22 -2.66 -19.25
CA ARG A 363 14.40 -3.53 -19.44
C ARG A 363 15.20 -3.84 -18.19
N CYS A 364 14.81 -3.27 -17.06
CA CYS A 364 15.35 -3.61 -15.76
C CYS A 364 14.26 -3.46 -14.69
N PHE A 365 14.52 -3.99 -13.50
CA PHE A 365 13.57 -3.92 -12.39
C PHE A 365 13.14 -2.48 -12.08
N TYR A 366 14.09 -1.54 -12.16
CA TYR A 366 13.84 -0.14 -11.85
C TYR A 366 12.86 0.51 -12.84
N ASP A 367 12.80 0.05 -14.10
CA ASP A 367 11.81 0.55 -15.07
C ASP A 367 10.38 0.21 -14.65
N LEU A 368 10.17 -0.89 -13.90
CA LEU A 368 8.86 -1.23 -13.34
C LEU A 368 8.45 -0.26 -12.23
N ALA A 369 9.40 0.15 -11.38
CA ALA A 369 9.15 1.18 -10.37
C ALA A 369 8.76 2.52 -11.03
N ILE A 370 9.40 2.84 -12.16
CA ILE A 370 9.09 4.02 -12.96
C ILE A 370 7.70 3.92 -13.59
N GLU A 371 7.31 2.78 -14.17
CA GLU A 371 5.98 2.57 -14.74
C GLU A 371 4.87 2.82 -13.71
N ILE A 372 5.05 2.32 -12.48
CA ILE A 372 4.12 2.56 -11.36
C ILE A 372 4.02 4.04 -11.00
N ALA A 373 5.13 4.79 -11.12
CA ALA A 373 5.19 6.20 -10.78
C ALA A 373 4.62 7.10 -11.88
N LEU A 374 4.87 6.78 -13.16
CA LEU A 374 4.56 7.65 -14.30
C LEU A 374 3.06 7.84 -14.55
N ILE A 375 2.25 6.78 -14.42
CA ILE A 375 0.83 6.84 -14.78
C ILE A 375 -0.01 7.23 -13.57
N ARG A 376 0.15 8.50 -13.18
CA ARG A 376 -0.55 9.14 -12.06
C ARG A 376 -0.95 10.57 -12.45
N PRO A 377 -2.01 11.14 -11.85
CA PRO A 377 -2.47 12.49 -12.18
C PRO A 377 -1.34 13.52 -12.12
N GLY A 378 -0.44 13.38 -11.14
CA GLY A 378 0.67 14.29 -10.92
C GLY A 378 1.68 14.38 -12.08
N PRO A 379 2.45 13.31 -12.38
CA PRO A 379 3.38 13.30 -13.51
C PRO A 379 2.72 13.59 -14.87
N ILE A 380 1.45 13.22 -15.05
CA ILE A 380 0.67 13.54 -16.27
C ILE A 380 0.43 15.05 -16.36
N GLN A 381 -0.05 15.69 -15.29
CA GLN A 381 -0.29 17.13 -15.23
C GLN A 381 1.02 17.94 -15.26
N GLY A 382 2.06 17.43 -14.61
CA GLY A 382 3.41 18.02 -14.61
C GLY A 382 4.20 17.79 -15.90
N GLY A 383 3.62 17.11 -16.89
CA GLY A 383 4.23 16.92 -18.20
C GLY A 383 5.50 16.04 -18.21
N ALA A 384 5.77 15.27 -17.15
CA ALA A 384 6.99 14.49 -16.98
C ALA A 384 7.02 13.18 -17.81
N VAL A 385 5.84 12.65 -18.15
CA VAL A 385 5.70 11.34 -18.83
C VAL A 385 6.36 11.31 -20.21
N HIS A 386 6.07 12.29 -21.05
CA HIS A 386 6.59 12.33 -22.42
C HIS A 386 8.11 12.55 -22.49
N PRO A 387 8.70 13.52 -21.77
CA PRO A 387 10.15 13.69 -21.71
C PRO A 387 10.87 12.44 -21.21
N TYR A 388 10.36 11.80 -20.16
CA TYR A 388 10.99 10.61 -19.61
C TYR A 388 11.01 9.47 -20.65
N ILE A 389 9.86 9.12 -21.25
CA ILE A 389 9.76 8.04 -22.23
C ILE A 389 10.69 8.29 -23.42
N ARG A 390 10.73 9.51 -23.97
CA ARG A 390 11.57 9.83 -25.13
C ARG A 390 13.06 9.65 -24.83
N ARG A 391 13.51 10.02 -23.63
CA ARG A 391 14.89 9.80 -23.17
C ARG A 391 15.17 8.32 -22.90
N ALA A 392 14.25 7.61 -22.26
CA ALA A 392 14.37 6.19 -21.97
C ALA A 392 14.51 5.36 -23.25
N THR A 393 13.75 5.70 -24.31
CA THR A 393 13.81 5.03 -25.61
C THR A 393 14.92 5.56 -26.53
N GLY A 394 15.74 6.52 -26.08
CA GLY A 394 16.83 7.10 -26.86
C GLY A 394 16.40 7.98 -28.05
N VAL A 395 15.16 8.47 -28.05
CA VAL A 395 14.67 9.44 -29.05
C VAL A 395 15.27 10.81 -28.79
N ASP A 396 15.37 11.20 -27.51
CA ASP A 396 16.02 12.44 -27.08
C ASP A 396 17.29 12.09 -26.27
N PRO A 397 18.34 12.92 -26.34
CA PRO A 397 19.49 12.77 -25.46
C PRO A 397 19.10 13.00 -24.00
N VAL A 398 19.75 12.27 -23.09
CA VAL A 398 19.59 12.50 -21.65
C VAL A 398 20.29 13.81 -21.29
N THR A 399 19.54 14.75 -20.71
CA THR A 399 20.06 16.02 -20.23
C THR A 399 19.66 16.22 -18.77
N TYR A 400 20.55 16.87 -18.02
CA TYR A 400 20.34 17.20 -16.61
C TYR A 400 20.15 18.71 -16.46
N PRO A 401 19.35 19.17 -15.48
CA PRO A 401 19.19 20.59 -15.23
C PRO A 401 20.52 21.27 -14.86
N HIS A 402 21.37 20.57 -14.11
CA HIS A 402 22.70 21.02 -13.70
C HIS A 402 23.60 19.79 -13.42
N PRO A 403 24.95 19.86 -13.61
CA PRO A 403 25.84 18.72 -13.36
C PRO A 403 25.77 18.14 -11.95
N VAL A 404 25.58 18.98 -10.94
CA VAL A 404 25.41 18.55 -9.52
C VAL A 404 24.17 17.66 -9.32
N LEU A 405 23.17 17.77 -10.19
CA LEU A 405 21.95 16.96 -10.13
C LEU A 405 22.04 15.65 -10.93
N GLU A 406 23.12 15.42 -11.66
CA GLU A 406 23.29 14.18 -12.42
C GLU A 406 23.26 12.93 -11.52
N PRO A 407 24.00 12.83 -10.40
CA PRO A 407 23.96 11.65 -9.53
C PRO A 407 22.54 11.31 -9.06
N VAL A 408 21.73 12.33 -8.72
CA VAL A 408 20.36 12.19 -8.21
C VAL A 408 19.37 11.77 -9.30
N LEU A 409 19.50 12.34 -10.51
CA LEU A 409 18.53 12.17 -11.58
C LEU A 409 18.97 11.17 -12.66
N ARG A 410 20.17 10.58 -12.57
CA ARG A 410 20.71 9.62 -13.55
C ARG A 410 19.77 8.44 -13.78
N ARG A 411 19.20 7.90 -12.70
CA ARG A 411 18.27 6.75 -12.77
C ARG A 411 16.97 7.10 -13.48
N THR A 412 16.51 8.34 -13.33
CA THR A 412 15.30 8.84 -13.98
C THR A 412 15.59 9.71 -15.21
N LYS A 413 16.78 9.53 -15.81
CA LYS A 413 17.19 10.18 -17.07
C LYS A 413 17.00 11.70 -17.05
N GLY A 414 17.34 12.35 -15.94
CA GLY A 414 17.27 13.80 -15.79
C GLY A 414 15.85 14.35 -15.59
N VAL A 415 14.86 13.49 -15.34
CA VAL A 415 13.46 13.90 -15.04
C VAL A 415 13.17 13.58 -13.57
N PRO A 416 12.81 14.55 -12.72
CA PRO A 416 12.42 14.25 -11.34
C PRO A 416 11.08 13.51 -11.31
N LEU A 417 11.07 12.32 -10.72
CA LEU A 417 9.90 11.43 -10.65
C LEU A 417 9.52 10.98 -9.24
N PHE A 418 10.41 11.15 -8.25
CA PHE A 418 10.18 10.71 -6.89
C PHE A 418 10.39 11.78 -5.82
N GLN A 419 9.73 11.61 -4.67
CA GLN A 419 9.87 12.47 -3.50
C GLN A 419 11.29 12.44 -2.92
N GLU A 420 11.91 11.27 -2.87
CA GLU A 420 13.27 11.04 -2.41
C GLU A 420 14.26 11.83 -3.27
N GLN A 421 14.05 11.88 -4.58
CA GLN A 421 14.86 12.71 -5.48
C GLN A 421 14.72 14.20 -5.19
N LEU A 422 13.54 14.71 -4.82
CA LEU A 422 13.42 16.11 -4.39
C LEU A 422 14.24 16.39 -3.14
N MET A 423 14.24 15.47 -2.18
CA MET A 423 15.04 15.63 -0.97
C MET A 423 16.53 15.66 -1.32
N GLN A 424 16.98 14.72 -2.14
CA GLN A 424 18.37 14.66 -2.62
C GLN A 424 18.76 15.89 -3.45
N MET A 425 17.86 16.42 -4.27
CA MET A 425 18.07 17.69 -4.99
C MET A 425 18.29 18.83 -3.98
N ALA A 426 17.40 18.98 -2.99
CA ALA A 426 17.51 20.04 -1.99
C ALA A 426 18.82 19.96 -1.19
N ILE A 427 19.30 18.75 -0.88
CA ILE A 427 20.61 18.54 -0.24
C ILE A 427 21.74 18.94 -1.20
N ALA A 428 21.70 18.45 -2.43
CA ALA A 428 22.81 18.61 -3.39
C ALA A 428 23.01 20.06 -3.88
N ILE A 429 21.92 20.79 -4.13
CA ILE A 429 21.99 22.18 -4.63
C ILE A 429 21.64 23.24 -3.59
N GLY A 430 20.96 22.87 -2.51
CA GLY A 430 20.50 23.80 -1.48
C GLY A 430 21.33 23.82 -0.20
N ASP A 431 22.34 22.94 -0.08
CA ASP A 431 23.04 22.64 1.17
C ASP A 431 22.06 22.38 2.34
N CYS A 432 20.87 21.84 2.05
CA CYS A 432 19.91 21.47 3.08
C CYS A 432 20.41 20.23 3.84
N THR A 433 20.13 20.16 5.14
CA THR A 433 20.27 18.91 5.87
C THR A 433 19.19 17.92 5.43
N PRO A 434 19.38 16.59 5.62
CA PRO A 434 18.35 15.61 5.29
C PRO A 434 16.99 15.85 5.97
N ASP A 435 16.99 16.32 7.22
CA ASP A 435 15.77 16.70 7.94
C ASP A 435 15.07 17.93 7.32
N GLU A 436 15.85 18.93 6.88
CA GLU A 436 15.31 20.11 6.20
C GLU A 436 14.74 19.76 4.82
N ALA A 437 15.36 18.80 4.13
CA ALA A 437 14.89 18.31 2.85
C ALA A 437 13.55 17.58 2.97
N ASP A 438 13.34 16.76 4.01
CA ASP A 438 12.01 16.19 4.29
C ASP A 438 10.98 17.26 4.70
N LEU A 439 11.41 18.27 5.47
CA LEU A 439 10.54 19.40 5.81
C LEU A 439 10.07 20.16 4.56
N LEU A 440 10.97 20.42 3.61
CA LEU A 440 10.65 21.05 2.31
C LEU A 440 9.60 20.24 1.55
N ARG A 441 9.81 18.93 1.44
CA ARG A 441 8.88 18.00 0.79
C ARG A 441 7.47 18.07 1.42
N ARG A 442 7.36 18.12 2.74
CA ARG A 442 6.08 18.22 3.46
C ARG A 442 5.41 19.58 3.28
N ALA A 443 6.18 20.66 3.43
CA ALA A 443 5.67 22.02 3.37
C ALA A 443 4.99 22.29 2.03
N MET A 444 5.60 21.81 0.94
CA MET A 444 5.09 21.97 -0.42
C MET A 444 3.84 21.12 -0.74
N GLY A 445 3.52 20.10 0.05
CA GLY A 445 2.32 19.26 -0.14
C GLY A 445 1.09 19.71 0.67
N SER A 446 1.20 20.76 1.49
CA SER A 446 0.13 21.19 2.40
C SER A 446 -0.32 22.63 2.14
N LYS A 447 -1.65 22.88 2.14
CA LYS A 447 -2.22 24.24 2.05
C LYS A 447 -1.88 25.15 3.25
N ARG A 448 -1.36 24.59 4.34
CA ARG A 448 -1.14 25.26 5.63
C ARG A 448 0.31 25.77 5.82
N GLY A 449 1.19 25.61 4.85
CA GLY A 449 2.64 25.81 5.01
C GLY A 449 3.23 27.12 4.47
N LEU A 450 2.44 28.15 4.16
CA LEU A 450 2.91 29.33 3.42
C LEU A 450 4.11 30.04 4.07
N GLU A 451 4.12 30.26 5.39
CA GLU A 451 5.24 30.94 6.07
C GLU A 451 6.53 30.10 6.13
N ARG A 452 6.43 28.76 6.28
CA ARG A 452 7.62 27.87 6.33
C ARG A 452 8.26 27.66 4.96
N ILE A 453 7.50 27.83 3.88
CA ILE A 453 7.99 27.69 2.51
C ILE A 453 8.95 28.84 2.16
N GLU A 454 8.71 30.06 2.64
CA GLU A 454 9.55 31.22 2.31
C GLU A 454 10.96 31.10 2.91
N THR A 455 11.08 30.71 4.19
CA THR A 455 12.40 30.53 4.83
C THR A 455 13.22 29.43 4.14
N LEU A 456 12.57 28.32 3.77
CA LEU A 456 13.24 27.24 3.05
C LEU A 456 13.60 27.62 1.62
N ARG A 457 12.77 28.45 0.96
CA ARG A 457 13.08 29.00 -0.35
C ARG A 457 14.35 29.84 -0.31
N GLU A 458 14.46 30.80 0.62
CA GLU A 458 15.66 31.63 0.74
C GLU A 458 16.92 30.80 0.94
N LYS A 459 16.86 29.79 1.81
CA LYS A 459 17.98 28.87 2.04
C LYS A 459 18.35 28.09 0.79
N LEU A 460 17.37 27.55 0.06
CA LEU A 460 17.59 26.81 -1.19
C LEU A 460 18.25 27.69 -2.25
N PHE A 461 17.82 28.94 -2.41
CA PHE A 461 18.45 29.90 -3.33
C PHE A 461 19.87 30.29 -2.88
N ALA A 462 20.10 30.48 -1.58
CA ALA A 462 21.43 30.75 -1.05
C ALA A 462 22.40 29.56 -1.26
N GLY A 463 21.92 28.33 -1.10
CA GLY A 463 22.66 27.12 -1.46
C GLY A 463 22.96 27.07 -2.95
N MET A 464 21.95 27.27 -3.81
CA MET A 464 22.10 27.24 -5.27
C MET A 464 23.18 28.23 -5.73
N ALA A 465 23.21 29.43 -5.14
CA ALA A 465 24.20 30.45 -5.46
C ALA A 465 25.65 30.01 -5.17
N LYS A 466 25.90 29.23 -4.11
CA LYS A 466 27.23 28.67 -3.82
C LYS A 466 27.68 27.65 -4.86
N HIS A 467 26.72 26.95 -5.47
CA HIS A 467 26.95 25.99 -6.56
C HIS A 467 26.98 26.66 -7.94
N GLY A 468 26.97 27.99 -8.01
CA GLY A 468 26.98 28.75 -9.26
C GLY A 468 25.63 28.83 -9.99
N ILE A 469 24.56 28.32 -9.37
CA ILE A 469 23.21 28.30 -9.94
C ILE A 469 22.50 29.59 -9.52
N VAL A 470 22.39 30.56 -10.43
CA VAL A 470 21.80 31.88 -10.16
C VAL A 470 20.86 32.33 -11.30
N GLY A 471 19.99 33.30 -11.01
CA GLY A 471 19.07 33.86 -11.99
C GLY A 471 18.05 32.85 -12.52
N GLU A 472 17.80 32.87 -13.84
CA GLU A 472 16.76 32.06 -14.49
C GLU A 472 16.94 30.55 -14.28
N GLU A 473 18.17 30.07 -14.15
CA GLU A 473 18.46 28.65 -13.90
C GLU A 473 17.98 28.19 -12.52
N ALA A 474 18.26 29.01 -11.50
CA ALA A 474 17.81 28.78 -10.13
C ALA A 474 16.27 28.80 -10.04
N ASP A 475 15.65 29.78 -10.70
CA ASP A 475 14.18 29.90 -10.76
C ASP A 475 13.56 28.69 -11.47
N ALA A 476 14.14 28.24 -12.58
CA ALA A 476 13.65 27.08 -13.32
C ALA A 476 13.75 25.78 -12.49
N ILE A 477 14.83 25.59 -11.73
CA ILE A 477 14.98 24.43 -10.84
C ILE A 477 13.98 24.50 -9.68
N TYR A 478 13.82 25.67 -9.07
CA TYR A 478 12.85 25.88 -7.99
C TYR A 478 11.42 25.59 -8.44
N VAL A 479 11.01 26.12 -9.60
CA VAL A 479 9.68 25.86 -10.19
C VAL A 479 9.46 24.37 -10.44
N ARG A 480 10.49 23.63 -10.89
CA ARG A 480 10.40 22.17 -11.05
C ARG A 480 10.20 21.45 -9.72
N ILE A 481 10.95 21.83 -8.68
CA ILE A 481 10.80 21.27 -7.32
C ILE A 481 9.38 21.53 -6.81
N GLN A 482 8.88 22.76 -6.91
CA GLN A 482 7.56 23.15 -6.43
C GLN A 482 6.43 22.45 -7.20
N SER A 483 6.52 22.42 -8.53
CA SER A 483 5.51 21.77 -9.38
C SER A 483 5.41 20.29 -9.06
N PHE A 484 6.54 19.64 -8.78
CA PHE A 484 6.58 18.21 -8.51
C PHE A 484 6.18 17.86 -7.07
N ALA A 485 6.42 18.72 -6.08
CA ALA A 485 6.12 18.40 -4.68
C ALA A 485 4.63 18.13 -4.39
N ASN A 486 3.71 18.70 -5.17
CA ASN A 486 2.27 18.40 -5.09
C ASN A 486 1.90 16.99 -5.61
N PHE A 487 2.82 16.34 -6.31
CA PHE A 487 2.53 15.24 -7.22
C PHE A 487 3.50 14.07 -7.13
N GLY A 488 4.59 14.24 -6.38
CA GLY A 488 5.65 13.28 -6.31
C GLY A 488 5.22 11.98 -5.64
N PHE A 489 5.68 10.87 -6.21
CA PHE A 489 5.45 9.55 -5.65
C PHE A 489 6.66 9.10 -4.81
N ALA A 490 6.44 8.24 -3.82
CA ALA A 490 7.54 7.71 -3.02
C ALA A 490 8.27 6.60 -3.80
N GLU A 491 9.57 6.77 -4.01
CA GLU A 491 10.45 5.81 -4.69
C GLU A 491 10.47 4.48 -3.95
N SER A 492 10.65 4.54 -2.63
CA SER A 492 10.61 3.40 -1.71
C SER A 492 9.35 2.54 -1.86
N HIS A 493 8.19 3.18 -1.99
CA HIS A 493 6.91 2.50 -2.21
C HIS A 493 6.77 1.96 -3.64
N ALA A 494 7.28 2.67 -4.64
CA ALA A 494 7.32 2.21 -6.03
C ALA A 494 8.16 0.94 -6.19
N LEU A 495 9.35 0.91 -5.59
CA LEU A 495 10.25 -0.25 -5.58
C LEU A 495 9.62 -1.46 -4.90
N SER A 496 8.95 -1.24 -3.75
CA SER A 496 8.23 -2.31 -3.05
C SER A 496 7.17 -2.94 -3.97
N PHE A 497 6.35 -2.13 -4.64
CA PHE A 497 5.35 -2.66 -5.57
C PHE A 497 5.94 -3.27 -6.83
N ALA A 498 7.07 -2.77 -7.34
CA ALA A 498 7.75 -3.32 -8.51
C ALA A 498 8.12 -4.80 -8.32
N LEU A 499 8.43 -5.24 -7.10
CA LEU A 499 8.65 -6.66 -6.79
C LEU A 499 7.42 -7.52 -7.12
N LEU A 500 6.23 -7.05 -6.75
CA LEU A 500 4.99 -7.77 -7.04
C LEU A 500 4.58 -7.68 -8.51
N VAL A 501 4.91 -6.57 -9.19
CA VAL A 501 4.76 -6.47 -10.65
C VAL A 501 5.63 -7.52 -11.32
N TYR A 502 6.90 -7.61 -10.95
CA TYR A 502 7.82 -8.58 -11.51
C TYR A 502 7.37 -10.02 -11.23
N ALA A 503 7.03 -10.34 -9.97
CA ALA A 503 6.57 -11.66 -9.57
C ALA A 503 5.29 -12.11 -10.29
N SER A 504 4.27 -11.24 -10.35
CA SER A 504 3.03 -11.56 -11.09
C SER A 504 3.26 -11.66 -12.60
N SER A 505 4.20 -10.89 -13.17
CA SER A 505 4.56 -11.00 -14.59
C SER A 505 5.31 -12.30 -14.90
N TRP A 506 6.26 -12.69 -14.04
CA TRP A 506 7.00 -13.94 -14.18
C TRP A 506 6.07 -15.15 -14.05
N LEU A 507 5.20 -15.17 -13.03
CA LEU A 507 4.19 -16.23 -12.88
C LEU A 507 3.20 -16.27 -14.04
N LYS A 508 2.82 -15.11 -14.60
CA LYS A 508 1.98 -15.07 -15.80
C LYS A 508 2.70 -15.68 -17.02
N LEU A 509 3.99 -15.41 -17.18
CA LEU A 509 4.79 -15.93 -18.30
C LEU A 509 5.00 -17.44 -18.20
N HIS A 510 5.43 -17.94 -17.03
CA HIS A 510 5.83 -19.33 -16.84
C HIS A 510 4.68 -20.24 -16.41
N PHE A 511 3.74 -19.73 -15.62
CA PHE A 511 2.65 -20.52 -15.07
C PHE A 511 1.27 -19.87 -15.32
N PRO A 512 0.90 -19.53 -16.57
CA PRO A 512 -0.35 -18.86 -16.89
C PRO A 512 -1.60 -19.63 -16.46
N ALA A 513 -1.57 -20.97 -16.42
CA ALA A 513 -2.68 -21.78 -15.94
C ALA A 513 -2.81 -21.68 -14.41
N ALA A 514 -1.70 -21.88 -13.69
CA ALA A 514 -1.68 -21.76 -12.23
C ALA A 514 -2.03 -20.35 -11.76
N PHE A 515 -1.42 -19.34 -12.39
CA PHE A 515 -1.64 -17.93 -12.08
C PHE A 515 -3.09 -17.51 -12.33
N CYS A 516 -3.69 -17.91 -13.46
CA CYS A 516 -5.09 -17.63 -13.72
C CYS A 516 -6.02 -18.34 -12.73
N ALA A 517 -5.77 -19.61 -12.40
CA ALA A 517 -6.53 -20.32 -11.38
C ALA A 517 -6.44 -19.62 -10.01
N ALA A 518 -5.25 -19.17 -9.62
CA ALA A 518 -5.03 -18.41 -8.39
C ALA A 518 -5.74 -17.04 -8.39
N LEU A 519 -5.73 -16.31 -9.50
CA LEU A 519 -6.50 -15.06 -9.64
C LEU A 519 -8.01 -15.28 -9.52
N LEU A 520 -8.52 -16.44 -9.96
CA LEU A 520 -9.93 -16.82 -9.80
C LEU A 520 -10.25 -17.14 -8.33
N ARG A 521 -9.34 -17.80 -7.60
CA ARG A 521 -9.49 -18.10 -6.16
C ARG A 521 -9.63 -16.84 -5.31
N ASN A 522 -8.95 -15.76 -5.69
CA ASN A 522 -8.84 -14.52 -4.92
C ASN A 522 -9.85 -13.42 -5.36
N GLN A 523 -10.90 -13.77 -6.09
CA GLN A 523 -11.92 -12.78 -6.48
C GLN A 523 -12.83 -12.38 -5.30
N PRO A 524 -13.28 -11.11 -5.22
CA PRO A 524 -13.06 -10.03 -6.18
C PRO A 524 -11.71 -9.32 -6.00
N MET A 525 -10.91 -9.24 -7.06
CA MET A 525 -9.67 -8.46 -7.09
C MET A 525 -9.29 -8.04 -8.52
N GLY A 526 -8.41 -7.06 -8.65
CA GLY A 526 -7.90 -6.57 -9.94
C GLY A 526 -8.94 -5.78 -10.75
N PHE A 527 -8.60 -5.46 -12.00
CA PHE A 527 -9.45 -4.65 -12.89
C PHE A 527 -10.40 -5.48 -13.76
N TYR A 528 -10.14 -6.77 -13.90
CA TYR A 528 -10.79 -7.62 -14.90
C TYR A 528 -11.72 -8.65 -14.27
N SER A 529 -12.84 -8.89 -14.96
CA SER A 529 -13.78 -9.93 -14.56
C SER A 529 -13.14 -11.33 -14.67
N PRO A 530 -13.64 -12.33 -13.91
CA PRO A 530 -13.22 -13.72 -14.06
C PRO A 530 -13.24 -14.21 -15.52
N GLN A 531 -14.27 -13.82 -16.28
CA GLN A 531 -14.38 -14.20 -17.70
C GLN A 531 -13.24 -13.62 -18.55
N SER A 532 -12.84 -12.37 -18.29
CA SER A 532 -11.74 -11.71 -19.00
C SER A 532 -10.40 -12.38 -18.69
N LEU A 533 -10.16 -12.75 -17.43
CA LEU A 533 -8.95 -13.47 -17.01
C LEU A 533 -8.85 -14.85 -17.69
N VAL A 534 -9.96 -15.59 -17.73
CA VAL A 534 -10.03 -16.90 -18.41
C VAL A 534 -9.83 -16.75 -19.92
N ALA A 535 -10.35 -15.69 -20.52
CA ALA A 535 -10.15 -15.42 -21.94
C ALA A 535 -8.68 -15.06 -22.25
N ASP A 536 -8.01 -14.35 -21.36
CA ASP A 536 -6.58 -14.03 -21.47
C ASP A 536 -5.72 -15.30 -21.38
N ALA A 537 -5.95 -16.14 -20.36
CA ALA A 537 -5.23 -17.42 -20.22
C ALA A 537 -5.38 -18.32 -21.47
N ARG A 538 -6.56 -18.35 -22.09
CA ARG A 538 -6.78 -19.08 -23.36
C ARG A 538 -5.92 -18.53 -24.51
N ARG A 539 -5.63 -17.22 -24.54
CA ARG A 539 -4.72 -16.63 -25.54
C ARG A 539 -3.27 -17.04 -25.29
N HIS A 540 -2.90 -17.40 -24.06
CA HIS A 540 -1.63 -18.06 -23.71
C HIS A 540 -1.65 -19.58 -23.89
N GLY A 541 -2.62 -20.09 -24.67
CA GLY A 541 -2.74 -21.53 -24.95
C GLY A 541 -3.24 -22.37 -23.76
N VAL A 542 -3.74 -21.75 -22.68
CA VAL A 542 -4.26 -22.50 -21.53
C VAL A 542 -5.60 -23.13 -21.88
N VAL A 543 -5.70 -24.43 -21.69
CA VAL A 543 -6.97 -25.15 -21.81
C VAL A 543 -7.77 -24.94 -20.53
N THR A 544 -9.05 -24.58 -20.67
CA THR A 544 -9.94 -24.31 -19.54
C THR A 544 -11.16 -25.21 -19.62
N ARG A 545 -11.47 -25.91 -18.55
CA ARG A 545 -12.59 -26.85 -18.47
C ARG A 545 -13.64 -26.30 -17.50
N ARG A 546 -14.92 -26.46 -17.86
CA ARG A 546 -16.07 -25.96 -17.08
C ARG A 546 -16.19 -26.66 -15.72
N PRO A 547 -17.00 -26.14 -14.78
CA PRO A 547 -17.29 -26.87 -13.54
C PRO A 547 -17.84 -28.26 -13.87
N CYS A 548 -17.28 -29.28 -13.24
CA CYS A 548 -17.69 -30.67 -13.39
C CYS A 548 -17.98 -31.22 -12.01
N ILE A 549 -19.18 -31.74 -11.80
CA ILE A 549 -19.53 -32.34 -10.52
C ILE A 549 -18.47 -33.39 -10.15
N GLN A 550 -18.04 -34.27 -11.05
CA GLN A 550 -17.11 -35.34 -10.68
C GLN A 550 -15.63 -34.93 -10.53
N ALA A 551 -15.22 -33.75 -10.97
CA ALA A 551 -13.79 -33.39 -11.03
C ALA A 551 -13.45 -32.08 -10.33
N SER A 552 -14.36 -31.11 -10.30
CA SER A 552 -14.12 -29.80 -9.70
C SER A 552 -13.97 -29.89 -8.17
N GLN A 553 -12.99 -29.15 -7.66
CA GLN A 553 -12.91 -28.78 -6.27
C GLN A 553 -13.88 -27.61 -5.97
N ALA A 554 -13.88 -27.14 -4.72
CA ALA A 554 -14.67 -25.97 -4.35
C ALA A 554 -14.26 -24.75 -5.17
N GLN A 555 -12.97 -24.40 -5.15
CA GLN A 555 -12.40 -23.33 -5.96
C GLN A 555 -11.74 -23.89 -7.24
N ALA A 556 -11.33 -23.01 -8.16
CA ALA A 556 -10.62 -23.39 -9.37
C ALA A 556 -9.31 -24.15 -9.04
N ASP A 557 -8.96 -25.16 -9.82
CA ASP A 557 -7.78 -26.00 -9.63
C ASP A 557 -7.16 -26.38 -10.98
N LEU A 558 -6.02 -27.06 -10.96
CA LEU A 558 -5.37 -27.59 -12.15
C LEU A 558 -5.64 -29.09 -12.30
N GLU A 559 -5.64 -29.58 -13.54
CA GLU A 559 -5.68 -31.00 -13.85
C GLU A 559 -4.86 -31.31 -15.11
N ALA A 560 -4.27 -32.51 -15.17
CA ALA A 560 -3.47 -32.93 -16.31
C ALA A 560 -4.32 -33.07 -17.58
N LEU A 561 -3.78 -32.62 -18.71
CA LEU A 561 -4.45 -32.71 -20.01
C LEU A 561 -4.60 -34.16 -20.48
N ASP A 562 -3.50 -34.91 -20.46
CA ASP A 562 -3.39 -36.28 -20.98
C ASP A 562 -3.03 -37.31 -19.89
N GLY A 563 -3.31 -36.99 -18.63
CA GLY A 563 -3.00 -37.87 -17.48
C GLY A 563 -1.52 -37.93 -17.09
N ALA A 564 -0.61 -37.37 -17.89
CA ALA A 564 0.79 -37.18 -17.54
C ALA A 564 1.05 -35.76 -17.06
N VAL A 565 1.62 -35.64 -15.88
CA VAL A 565 2.14 -34.38 -15.33
C VAL A 565 3.61 -34.27 -15.71
N ARG A 566 3.97 -33.21 -16.42
CA ARG A 566 5.37 -32.83 -16.67
C ARG A 566 5.49 -31.32 -16.77
N THR A 567 6.58 -30.79 -16.23
CA THR A 567 7.01 -29.43 -16.51
C THR A 567 7.35 -29.28 -17.99
N THR A 568 6.93 -28.17 -18.58
CA THR A 568 7.29 -27.75 -19.95
C THR A 568 8.20 -26.52 -19.92
N GLY A 569 8.45 -25.92 -21.08
CA GLY A 569 9.21 -24.68 -21.21
C GLY A 569 10.72 -24.90 -21.25
N LEU A 570 11.47 -23.82 -21.44
CA LEU A 570 12.93 -23.83 -21.55
C LEU A 570 13.61 -23.95 -20.18
N ASP A 571 14.66 -24.77 -20.10
CA ASP A 571 15.49 -24.88 -18.90
C ASP A 571 16.24 -23.57 -18.59
N SER A 572 16.61 -22.81 -19.64
CA SER A 572 17.27 -21.51 -19.48
C SER A 572 16.43 -20.47 -18.74
N CYS A 573 15.12 -20.67 -18.61
CA CYS A 573 14.23 -19.77 -17.87
C CYS A 573 14.38 -19.88 -16.35
N VAL A 574 14.95 -20.98 -15.83
CA VAL A 574 15.13 -21.19 -14.38
C VAL A 574 16.58 -21.01 -13.92
N GLU A 575 17.48 -20.74 -14.85
CA GLU A 575 18.88 -20.44 -14.58
C GLU A 575 19.11 -18.95 -14.29
N THR A 576 20.36 -18.61 -13.94
CA THR A 576 20.79 -17.20 -13.84
C THR A 576 20.62 -16.51 -15.18
N GLN A 577 19.86 -15.42 -15.19
CA GLN A 577 19.52 -14.73 -16.42
C GLN A 577 20.68 -13.88 -16.93
N PRO A 578 20.92 -13.84 -18.25
CA PRO A 578 21.89 -12.92 -18.85
C PRO A 578 21.39 -11.48 -18.77
N GLN A 579 22.26 -10.52 -19.10
CA GLN A 579 21.87 -9.12 -19.20
C GLN A 579 20.73 -8.94 -20.22
N VAL A 580 19.66 -8.26 -19.83
CA VAL A 580 18.48 -8.03 -20.67
C VAL A 580 18.85 -7.17 -21.89
N PRO A 581 18.65 -7.65 -23.13
CA PRO A 581 18.92 -6.87 -24.33
C PRO A 581 17.82 -5.83 -24.57
N ARG A 582 18.10 -4.83 -25.42
CA ARG A 582 17.07 -3.87 -25.88
C ARG A 582 15.88 -4.60 -26.53
N PHE A 583 14.69 -4.00 -26.44
CA PHE A 583 13.50 -4.61 -27.03
C PHE A 583 13.54 -4.58 -28.54
N ASP A 584 13.53 -5.77 -29.14
CA ASP A 584 13.31 -5.92 -30.57
C ASP A 584 11.85 -6.31 -30.84
N ARG A 585 11.10 -5.37 -31.41
CA ARG A 585 9.70 -5.57 -31.82
C ARG A 585 9.55 -6.61 -32.93
N ARG A 586 10.61 -6.90 -33.69
CA ARG A 586 10.61 -7.84 -34.82
C ARG A 586 11.01 -9.25 -34.41
N ALA A 587 11.66 -9.42 -33.25
CA ALA A 587 12.04 -10.72 -32.76
C ALA A 587 10.80 -11.59 -32.47
N ARG A 588 10.94 -12.89 -32.72
CA ARG A 588 9.93 -13.87 -32.32
C ARG A 588 10.05 -14.06 -30.82
N HIS A 589 9.05 -13.58 -30.08
CA HIS A 589 8.91 -13.91 -28.65
C HIS A 589 7.74 -14.87 -28.50
N SER A 590 8.04 -16.16 -28.35
CA SER A 590 7.04 -17.22 -28.20
C SER A 590 6.76 -17.41 -26.71
N LEU A 591 5.62 -16.89 -26.24
CA LEU A 591 5.20 -17.07 -24.84
C LEU A 591 5.05 -18.57 -24.49
N GLU A 592 4.73 -19.41 -25.48
CA GLU A 592 4.63 -20.86 -25.31
C GLU A 592 5.97 -21.52 -24.95
N ASP A 593 7.10 -20.97 -25.40
CA ASP A 593 8.42 -21.53 -25.13
C ASP A 593 8.82 -21.33 -23.65
N HIS A 594 8.32 -20.27 -23.00
CA HIS A 594 8.56 -19.99 -21.58
C HIS A 594 7.61 -20.77 -20.66
N ARG A 595 6.46 -21.22 -21.19
CA ARG A 595 5.38 -21.78 -20.38
C ARG A 595 5.76 -23.14 -19.80
N ARG A 596 5.73 -23.24 -18.47
CA ARG A 596 6.10 -24.41 -17.66
C ARG A 596 4.91 -25.29 -17.25
N ASP A 597 3.70 -24.76 -17.25
CA ASP A 597 2.46 -25.50 -16.96
C ASP A 597 1.69 -25.94 -18.23
N GLY A 598 2.41 -26.19 -19.33
CA GLY A 598 1.82 -26.55 -20.62
C GLY A 598 1.02 -27.86 -20.61
N ALA A 599 1.35 -28.78 -19.70
CA ALA A 599 0.64 -30.05 -19.52
C ALA A 599 -0.65 -29.95 -18.69
N LEU A 600 -0.95 -28.77 -18.13
CA LEU A 600 -2.06 -28.55 -17.22
C LEU A 600 -3.21 -27.75 -17.87
N ALA A 601 -4.42 -28.09 -17.48
CA ALA A 601 -5.64 -27.35 -17.77
C ALA A 601 -6.23 -26.76 -16.49
N ILE A 602 -6.88 -25.60 -16.60
CA ILE A 602 -7.67 -25.04 -15.50
C ILE A 602 -9.01 -25.77 -15.43
N ARG A 603 -9.36 -26.31 -14.26
CA ARG A 603 -10.70 -26.77 -13.92
C ARG A 603 -11.40 -25.72 -13.06
N MET A 604 -12.50 -25.16 -13.56
CA MET A 604 -13.30 -24.18 -12.81
C MET A 604 -13.87 -24.80 -11.53
N GLY A 605 -13.96 -23.99 -10.48
CA GLY A 605 -14.48 -24.39 -9.17
C GLY A 605 -16.00 -24.53 -9.17
N LEU A 606 -16.53 -25.25 -8.19
CA LEU A 606 -17.98 -25.31 -7.96
C LEU A 606 -18.53 -23.98 -7.44
N THR A 607 -17.74 -23.19 -6.71
CA THR A 607 -18.14 -21.87 -6.19
C THR A 607 -18.30 -20.82 -7.29
N ASP A 608 -17.77 -21.07 -8.49
CA ASP A 608 -17.95 -20.19 -9.66
C ASP A 608 -19.36 -20.31 -10.25
N VAL A 609 -20.13 -21.33 -9.85
CA VAL A 609 -21.52 -21.53 -10.28
C VAL A 609 -22.44 -20.70 -9.40
N LYS A 610 -23.14 -19.75 -10.02
CA LYS A 610 -24.12 -18.91 -9.32
C LYS A 610 -25.12 -19.76 -8.53
N GLY A 611 -25.19 -19.52 -7.23
CA GLY A 611 -26.09 -20.23 -6.30
C GLY A 611 -25.42 -21.36 -5.50
N ILE A 612 -24.17 -21.71 -5.79
CA ILE A 612 -23.39 -22.68 -4.99
C ILE A 612 -22.45 -21.91 -4.05
N GLY A 613 -22.77 -21.93 -2.74
CA GLY A 613 -21.89 -21.35 -1.71
C GLY A 613 -20.70 -22.25 -1.37
N ALA A 614 -19.67 -21.67 -0.74
CA ALA A 614 -18.45 -22.37 -0.33
C ALA A 614 -18.74 -23.60 0.54
N ASP A 615 -19.63 -23.48 1.54
CA ASP A 615 -19.99 -24.60 2.43
C ASP A 615 -20.60 -25.78 1.67
N VAL A 616 -21.47 -25.50 0.70
CA VAL A 616 -22.11 -26.52 -0.13
C VAL A 616 -21.09 -27.20 -1.02
N ALA A 617 -20.17 -26.44 -1.61
CA ALA A 617 -19.09 -26.97 -2.42
C ALA A 617 -18.12 -27.83 -1.59
N ALA A 618 -17.82 -27.43 -0.35
CA ALA A 618 -16.91 -28.14 0.55
C ALA A 618 -17.48 -29.46 1.09
N ARG A 619 -18.78 -29.51 1.43
CA ARG A 619 -19.46 -30.74 1.92
C ARG A 619 -19.38 -31.91 0.94
N ARG A 620 -19.19 -31.65 -0.34
CA ARG A 620 -19.07 -32.71 -1.34
C ARG A 620 -17.77 -33.51 -1.18
N ARG A 621 -16.71 -32.90 -0.64
CA ARG A 621 -15.44 -33.59 -0.35
C ARG A 621 -15.61 -34.67 0.73
N SER A 622 -16.52 -34.49 1.69
CA SER A 622 -16.75 -35.47 2.77
C SER A 622 -17.66 -36.64 2.37
N CYS A 623 -18.28 -36.59 1.18
CA CYS A 623 -19.10 -37.69 0.64
C CYS A 623 -18.34 -38.56 -0.39
N ARG A 624 -17.08 -38.22 -0.69
CA ARG A 624 -16.13 -39.04 -1.45
C ARG A 624 -15.12 -39.63 -0.49
#